data_AF-A0A392U7C9-F1
#
_entry.id   AF-A0A392U7C9-F1
#
_cell.length_a   1.000
_cell.length_b   1.000
_cell.length_c   1.000
_cell.angle_alpha   90.00
_cell.angle_beta   90.00
_cell.angle_gamma   90.00
#
_symmetry.space_group_name_H-M   'P 1'
#
loop_
_entity.id
_entity.type
_entity.pdbx_description
1 polymer ?
#
loop_
_entity_poly.entity_id
_entity_poly.type
_entity_poly.pdbx_seq_one_letter_code
_entity_poly.pdbx_strand_id
1 'polypeptide(L)' 'MYPDGVNLLSLFSGIGGAEVALHRLGIPLKNVVSVEKSEVNRN' A
#
# COMPACT_ATOMS: atom_id res chain seq x y z
N MET A 1 -11.96 12.85 -3.95
CA MET A 1 -11.31 11.78 -3.17
C MET A 1 -11.99 10.48 -3.52
N TYR A 2 -11.26 9.38 -3.76
CA TYR A 2 -11.80 8.10 -4.23
C TYR A 2 -12.75 7.48 -3.19
N PRO A 3 -14.09 7.63 -3.34
CA PRO A 3 -15.03 7.23 -2.29
C PRO A 3 -15.22 5.71 -2.26
N ASP A 4 -15.02 5.06 -3.40
CA ASP A 4 -15.03 3.61 -3.55
C ASP A 4 -13.67 2.98 -3.20
N GLY A 5 -12.70 3.75 -2.71
CA GLY A 5 -11.35 3.26 -2.46
C GLY A 5 -10.55 2.94 -3.72
N VAL A 6 -9.31 2.48 -3.53
CA VAL A 6 -8.32 2.27 -4.61
C VAL A 6 -7.65 0.90 -4.52
N ASN A 7 -7.26 0.37 -5.68
CA ASN A 7 -6.36 -0.78 -5.78
C ASN A 7 -4.94 -0.27 -5.93
N LEU A 8 -4.04 -0.67 -5.04
CA LEU A 8 -2.64 -0.27 -5.05
C LEU A 8 -1.75 -1.41 -5.51
N LEU A 9 -0.85 -1.10 -6.42
CA LEU A 9 0.30 -1.94 -6.76
C LEU A 9 1.55 -1.17 -6.31
N SER A 10 2.15 -1.60 -5.21
CA SER A 10 3.38 -1.02 -4.66
C SER A 10 4.57 -1.87 -5.08
N LEU A 11 5.36 -1.38 -6.03
CA LEU A 11 6.60 -2.03 -6.47
C LEU A 11 7.75 -1.44 -5.66
N PHE A 12 8.50 -2.28 -4.95
CA PHE A 12 9.50 -1.92 -3.93
C PHE A 12 8.87 -1.23 -2.71
N SER A 13 7.86 -1.87 -2.11
CA SER A 13 7.08 -1.28 -1.00
C SER A 13 7.94 -0.94 0.23
N GLY A 14 9.14 -1.53 0.35
CA GLY A 14 10.03 -1.31 1.48
C GLY A 14 9.29 -1.64 2.77
N ILE A 15 9.08 -0.64 3.64
CA ILE A 15 8.39 -0.77 4.94
C ILE A 15 6.88 -0.50 4.89
N GLY A 16 6.27 -0.33 3.70
CA GLY A 16 4.83 -0.09 3.55
C GLY A 16 4.40 1.36 3.81
N GLY A 17 5.27 2.33 3.50
CA GLY A 17 4.99 3.76 3.75
C GLY A 17 3.84 4.31 2.89
N ALA A 18 3.63 3.75 1.71
CA ALA A 18 2.56 4.16 0.79
C ALA A 18 1.17 3.78 1.32
N GLU A 19 1.01 2.56 1.85
CA GLU A 19 -0.24 2.15 2.48
C GLU A 19 -0.57 3.03 3.69
N VAL A 20 0.43 3.33 4.53
CA VAL A 20 0.26 4.20 5.72
C VAL A 20 -0.14 5.62 5.33
N ALA A 21 0.48 6.20 4.30
CA ALA A 21 0.13 7.55 3.83
C ALA A 21 -1.32 7.61 3.35
N LEU A 22 -1.76 6.60 2.58
CA LEU A 22 -3.13 6.55 2.05
C LEU A 22 -4.16 6.31 3.15
N HIS A 23 -3.83 5.49 4.14
CA HIS A 23 -4.65 5.33 5.34
C HIS A 23 -4.78 6.66 6.11
N ARG A 24 -3.68 7.41 6.30
CA ARG A 24 -3.71 8.73 6.96
C ARG A 24 -4.48 9.79 6.18
N LEU A 25 -4.54 9.66 4.86
CA LEU A 25 -5.37 10.51 3.99
C LEU A 25 -6.85 10.09 3.98
N GLY A 26 -7.23 9.02 4.68
CA GLY A 26 -8.62 8.53 4.71
C GLY A 26 -9.05 7.92 3.38
N ILE A 27 -8.11 7.49 2.54
CA ILE A 27 -8.41 6.83 1.26
C ILE A 27 -8.51 5.32 1.52
N PRO A 28 -9.70 4.71 1.34
CA PRO A 28 -9.87 3.28 1.56
C PRO A 28 -9.07 2.48 0.53
N LEU A 29 -8.35 1.44 0.98
CA LEU A 29 -7.61 0.54 0.10
C LEU A 29 -8.40 -0.75 -0.09
N LYS A 30 -8.78 -1.05 -1.34
CA LYS A 30 -9.58 -2.25 -1.69
C LYS A 30 -8.69 -3.48 -1.89
N ASN A 31 -7.58 -3.30 -2.60
CA ASN A 31 -6.59 -4.34 -2.84
C ASN A 31 -5.21 -3.71 -2.78
N VAL A 32 -4.27 -4.40 -2.15
CA VAL A 32 -2.88 -3.96 -2.07
C VAL A 32 -2.00 -5.12 -2.50
N VAL A 33 -1.27 -4.92 -3.58
CA VAL A 33 -0.26 -5.86 -4.07
C VAL A 33 1.09 -5.19 -3.88
N SER A 34 1.86 -5.68 -2.91
CA SER A 34 3.18 -5.16 -2.60
C SER A 34 4.26 -6.16 -3.05
N VAL A 35 5.12 -5.71 -3.96
CA VAL A 35 6.22 -6.51 -4.52
C VAL A 35 7.53 -5.99 -3.94
N GLU A 36 8.10 -6.75 -3.01
CA GLU A 36 9.36 -6.41 -2.36
C GLU A 36 10.36 -7.55 -2.55
N LYS A 37 11.62 -7.21 -2.84
CA LYS A 37 12.68 -8.20 -3.10
C LYS A 37 13.26 -8.76 -1.80
N SER A 38 13.28 -7.95 -0.74
CA SER A 38 13.77 -8.36 0.58
C SER A 38 12.67 -9.05 1.40
N GLU A 39 12.89 -10.32 1.72
CA GLU A 39 11.95 -11.12 2.54
C GLU A 39 11.74 -10.55 3.95
N VAL A 40 12.76 -9.91 4.53
CA VAL A 40 12.71 -9.26 5.85
C VAL A 40 11.67 -8.15 5.93
N ASN A 41 11.37 -7.49 4.81
CA ASN A 41 10.40 -6.41 4.72
C ASN A 41 8.99 -6.89 4.35
N ARG A 42 8.81 -8.21 4.19
CA ARG A 42 7.57 -8.84 3.75
C ARG A 42 6.77 -9.46 4.90
N ASN A 43 7.34 -9.53 6.11
CA ASN A 43 6.82 -10.28 7.26
C ASN A 43 6.52 -9.38 8.46
#